data_AF-A0A3M0ZDW7-F1
#
_entry.id   AF-A0A3M0ZDW7-F1
#
_cell.length_a   1.000
_cell.length_b   1.000
_cell.length_c   1.000
_cell.angle_alpha   90.00
_cell.angle_beta   90.00
_cell.angle_gamma   90.00
#
_symmetry.space_group_name_H-M   'P 1'
#
loop_
_entity.id
_entity.type
_entity.pdbx_description
1 polymer ?
#
loop_
_entity_poly.entity_id
_entity_poly.type
_entity_poly.pdbx_seq_one_letter_code
_entity_poly.pdbx_strand_id
1 'polypeptide(L)'
;DYHRWTPFHPEALKLLLDELVTGAGVEVLFFTRLVDVLSEANQVNFVVLHNIGGIQAYRARAFIDCTGDAELAFRAGAKTVTNPHFMPGTLCSLHTGVDWDRFDKGRERSQIFKAVADGFFSQPDRHVPGLSRSHHHLAYLNAGHLFGHDALDPRQLSAAMIRGRRLIQEYVAFYRKYMPGCENMHVAVTAALLGVRETRRIVGEYTLCFDDYAARRQFPDQIGVFNKFVDIHVRDCSDAEYERFLKEKDDIGRLQPGECFGIPYRILVPRGWRNLWVAGRCNSSDERVHGSIRVMPAASMMGQAAGTAAWLAIRQGRPAFDIDIPALIAELRRQGAYLPQS
;
A
#
# COMPACT_ATOMS: atom_id res chain seq x y z
N ASP A 1 6.89 20.80 9.39
CA ASP A 1 7.33 19.61 8.64
C ASP A 1 6.29 18.50 8.81
N TYR A 2 5.35 18.38 7.86
CA TYR A 2 4.14 17.54 7.95
C TYR A 2 4.31 16.15 7.30
N HIS A 3 5.52 15.85 6.82
CA HIS A 3 5.90 14.53 6.28
C HIS A 3 7.01 13.91 7.12
N ARG A 4 6.74 13.75 8.42
CA ARG A 4 7.60 12.94 9.28
C ARG A 4 7.32 11.48 9.01
N TRP A 5 8.27 10.82 8.33
CA TRP A 5 8.30 9.37 8.33
C TRP A 5 8.53 8.89 9.77
N THR A 6 7.56 8.17 10.32
CA THR A 6 7.68 7.60 11.65
C THR A 6 8.28 6.20 11.52
N PRO A 7 9.56 5.99 11.92
CA PRO A 7 10.09 4.65 12.01
C PRO A 7 9.25 3.82 12.98
N PHE A 8 9.03 2.56 12.64
CA PHE A 8 8.50 1.58 13.58
C PHE A 8 9.38 0.33 13.56
N HIS A 9 9.32 -0.43 14.65
CA HIS A 9 9.99 -1.72 14.75
C HIS A 9 9.07 -2.79 14.14
N PRO A 10 9.45 -3.42 13.01
CA PRO A 10 8.54 -4.33 12.29
C PRO A 10 8.12 -5.53 13.12
N GLU A 11 9.02 -6.14 13.91
CA GLU A 11 8.64 -7.27 14.77
C GLU A 11 7.71 -6.88 15.92
N ALA A 12 7.85 -5.65 16.45
CA ALA A 12 6.96 -5.18 17.52
C ALA A 12 5.56 -4.91 16.95
N LEU A 13 5.49 -4.38 15.73
CA LEU A 13 4.21 -4.18 15.05
C LEU A 13 3.49 -5.51 14.77
N LYS A 14 4.21 -6.57 14.36
CA LYS A 14 3.59 -7.89 14.15
C LYS A 14 2.95 -8.42 15.43
N LEU A 15 3.71 -8.45 16.53
CA LEU A 15 3.21 -8.91 17.82
C LEU A 15 1.98 -8.09 18.27
N LEU A 16 2.06 -6.76 18.15
CA LEU A 16 0.94 -5.88 18.49
C LEU A 16 -0.30 -6.21 17.65
N LEU A 17 -0.15 -6.45 16.35
CA LEU A 17 -1.28 -6.80 15.49
C LEU A 17 -1.86 -8.17 15.84
N ASP A 18 -1.01 -9.16 16.14
CA ASP A 18 -1.46 -10.49 16.59
C ASP A 18 -2.27 -10.38 17.89
N GLU A 19 -1.77 -9.63 18.88
CA GLU A 19 -2.45 -9.40 20.16
C GLU A 19 -3.78 -8.65 19.99
N LEU A 20 -3.84 -7.61 19.15
CA LEU A 20 -5.06 -6.86 18.89
C LEU A 20 -6.14 -7.72 18.23
N VAL A 21 -5.75 -8.54 17.25
CA VAL A 21 -6.68 -9.38 16.50
C VAL A 21 -7.16 -10.56 17.34
N THR A 22 -6.25 -11.29 17.98
CA THR A 22 -6.61 -12.44 18.82
C THR A 22 -7.34 -12.03 20.10
N GLY A 23 -6.95 -10.90 20.71
CA GLY A 23 -7.65 -10.32 21.86
C GLY A 23 -9.09 -9.89 21.54
N ALA A 24 -9.39 -9.57 20.28
CA ALA A 24 -10.75 -9.32 19.81
C ALA A 24 -11.56 -10.60 19.50
N GLY A 25 -10.98 -11.80 19.72
CA GLY A 25 -11.62 -13.08 19.42
C GLY A 25 -11.62 -13.44 17.94
N VAL A 26 -10.79 -12.79 17.12
CA VAL A 26 -10.68 -13.09 15.69
C VAL A 26 -9.77 -14.29 15.48
N GLU A 27 -10.25 -15.28 14.75
CA GLU A 27 -9.44 -16.41 14.30
C GLU A 27 -8.54 -16.01 13.13
N VAL A 28 -7.25 -16.27 13.24
CA VAL A 28 -6.25 -15.96 12.21
C VAL A 28 -5.69 -17.26 11.63
N LEU A 29 -5.84 -17.43 10.30
CA LEU A 29 -5.27 -18.55 9.57
C LEU A 29 -4.06 -18.09 8.76
N PHE A 30 -2.87 -18.24 9.33
CA PHE A 30 -1.62 -18.02 8.59
C PHE A 30 -1.42 -19.08 7.49
N PHE A 31 -0.52 -18.77 6.54
CA PHE A 31 -0.17 -19.66 5.42
C PHE A 31 -1.37 -20.15 4.59
N THR A 32 -2.44 -19.35 4.57
CA THR A 32 -3.68 -19.63 3.84
C THR A 32 -3.76 -18.73 2.61
N ARG A 33 -4.08 -19.31 1.46
CA ARG A 33 -4.20 -18.60 0.18
C ARG A 33 -5.61 -18.76 -0.38
N LEU A 34 -6.16 -17.66 -0.92
CA LEU A 34 -7.38 -17.71 -1.71
C LEU A 34 -7.12 -18.47 -3.01
N VAL A 35 -7.96 -19.46 -3.31
CA VAL A 35 -7.92 -20.27 -4.54
C VAL A 35 -9.03 -19.84 -5.48
N ASP A 36 -10.26 -19.73 -4.98
CA ASP A 36 -11.43 -19.41 -5.81
C ASP A 36 -12.55 -18.75 -4.99
N VAL A 37 -13.55 -18.21 -5.68
CA VAL A 37 -14.73 -17.60 -5.07
C VAL A 37 -15.99 -18.09 -5.76
N LEU A 38 -16.95 -18.60 -4.97
CA LEU A 38 -18.28 -18.96 -5.45
C LEU A 38 -19.23 -17.81 -5.12
N SER A 39 -19.73 -17.14 -6.15
CA SER A 39 -20.64 -16.00 -6.05
C SER A 39 -21.82 -16.15 -7.01
N GLU A 40 -22.95 -15.54 -6.63
CA GLU A 40 -24.15 -15.48 -7.46
C GLU A 40 -24.84 -14.12 -7.21
N ALA A 41 -25.37 -13.49 -8.25
CA ALA A 41 -26.11 -12.22 -8.15
C ALA A 41 -25.41 -11.12 -7.30
N ASN A 42 -24.10 -10.90 -7.54
CA ASN A 42 -23.25 -9.95 -6.80
C ASN A 42 -23.19 -10.20 -5.28
N GLN A 43 -23.30 -11.46 -4.88
CA GLN A 43 -23.15 -11.92 -3.51
C GLN A 43 -22.15 -13.07 -3.46
N VAL A 44 -21.15 -12.95 -2.57
CA VAL A 44 -20.21 -14.04 -2.30
C VAL A 44 -20.89 -15.05 -1.39
N ASN A 45 -20.92 -16.31 -1.82
CA ASN A 45 -21.45 -17.43 -1.04
C ASN A 45 -20.33 -18.18 -0.32
N PHE A 46 -19.24 -18.48 -1.02
CA PHE A 46 -18.08 -19.17 -0.45
C PHE A 46 -16.76 -18.60 -0.98
N VAL A 47 -15.73 -18.65 -0.16
CA VAL A 47 -14.32 -18.57 -0.61
C VAL A 47 -13.70 -19.95 -0.50
N VAL A 48 -12.95 -20.35 -1.53
CA VAL A 48 -12.17 -21.57 -1.55
C VAL A 48 -10.74 -21.21 -1.18
N LEU A 49 -10.24 -21.79 -0.10
CA LEU A 49 -8.92 -21.52 0.47
C LEU A 49 -8.05 -22.77 0.42
N HIS A 50 -6.73 -22.57 0.33
CA HIS A 50 -5.74 -23.64 0.48
C HIS A 50 -4.77 -23.31 1.61
N ASN A 51 -4.56 -24.28 2.51
CA ASN A 51 -3.56 -24.25 3.56
C ASN A 51 -3.08 -25.70 3.85
N ILE A 52 -2.36 -25.91 4.95
CA ILE A 52 -1.84 -27.25 5.30
C ILE A 52 -2.93 -28.30 5.54
N GLY A 53 -4.16 -27.87 5.84
CA GLY A 53 -5.35 -28.72 5.95
C GLY A 53 -5.99 -29.10 4.60
N GLY A 54 -5.41 -28.66 3.49
CA GLY A 54 -5.90 -28.93 2.13
C GLY A 54 -6.75 -27.79 1.56
N ILE A 55 -7.62 -28.13 0.61
CA ILE A 55 -8.55 -27.18 -0.03
C ILE A 55 -9.88 -27.22 0.73
N GLN A 56 -10.34 -26.06 1.19
CA GLN A 56 -11.53 -25.92 2.03
C GLN A 56 -12.40 -24.75 1.54
N ALA A 57 -13.72 -24.90 1.66
CA ALA A 57 -14.67 -23.83 1.35
C ALA A 57 -15.19 -23.19 2.65
N TYR A 58 -15.11 -21.87 2.74
CA TYR A 58 -15.60 -21.08 3.88
C TYR A 58 -16.78 -20.22 3.46
N ARG A 59 -17.83 -20.24 4.29
CA ARG A 59 -19.01 -19.39 4.13
C ARG A 59 -19.01 -18.30 5.19
N ALA A 60 -19.33 -17.09 4.80
CA ALA A 60 -19.52 -15.96 5.71
C ALA A 60 -20.70 -15.10 5.26
N ARG A 61 -21.18 -14.24 6.16
CA ARG A 61 -22.23 -13.26 5.83
C ARG A 61 -21.67 -12.02 5.12
N ALA A 62 -20.40 -11.69 5.37
CA ALA A 62 -19.69 -10.57 4.78
C ALA A 62 -18.24 -10.97 4.48
N PHE A 63 -17.67 -10.37 3.43
CA PHE A 63 -16.31 -10.60 2.97
C PHE A 63 -15.61 -9.25 2.76
N ILE A 64 -14.36 -9.15 3.19
CA ILE A 64 -13.54 -7.95 3.02
C ILE A 64 -12.26 -8.36 2.29
N ASP A 65 -12.07 -7.86 1.08
CA ASP A 65 -10.87 -8.06 0.29
C ASP A 65 -9.79 -7.06 0.71
N CYS A 66 -8.82 -7.56 1.47
CA CYS A 66 -7.60 -6.83 1.85
C CYS A 66 -6.36 -7.41 1.15
N THR A 67 -6.52 -8.07 0.00
CA THR A 67 -5.42 -8.77 -0.69
C THR A 67 -4.41 -7.81 -1.32
N GLY A 68 -4.78 -6.55 -1.51
CA GLY A 68 -3.97 -5.54 -2.19
C GLY A 68 -4.02 -5.62 -3.72
N ASP A 69 -4.47 -6.76 -4.27
CA ASP A 69 -4.56 -7.05 -5.71
C ASP A 69 -5.99 -7.29 -6.20
N ALA A 70 -6.98 -6.97 -5.35
CA ALA A 70 -8.41 -7.19 -5.57
C ALA A 70 -8.74 -8.65 -5.93
N GLU A 71 -8.01 -9.61 -5.38
CA GLU A 71 -8.07 -11.01 -5.84
C GLU A 71 -9.40 -11.68 -5.49
N LEU A 72 -9.98 -11.37 -4.31
CA LEU A 72 -11.30 -11.87 -3.95
C LEU A 72 -12.35 -11.22 -4.84
N ALA A 73 -12.32 -9.90 -4.97
CA ALA A 73 -13.28 -9.17 -5.79
C ALA A 73 -13.23 -9.60 -7.26
N PHE A 74 -12.03 -9.74 -7.83
CA PHE A 74 -11.82 -10.19 -9.20
C PHE A 74 -12.37 -11.60 -9.43
N ARG A 75 -12.03 -12.56 -8.55
CA ARG A 75 -12.52 -13.95 -8.66
C ARG A 75 -14.02 -14.07 -8.46
N ALA A 76 -14.60 -13.22 -7.61
CA ALA A 76 -16.04 -13.15 -7.44
C ALA A 76 -16.77 -12.62 -8.70
N GLY A 77 -16.05 -12.03 -9.66
CA GLY A 77 -16.62 -11.43 -10.87
C GLY A 77 -16.94 -9.94 -10.72
N ALA A 78 -16.45 -9.28 -9.67
CA ALA A 78 -16.55 -7.83 -9.56
C ALA A 78 -15.71 -7.16 -10.65
N LYS A 79 -16.21 -6.03 -11.18
CA LYS A 79 -15.46 -5.27 -12.18
C LYS A 79 -14.19 -4.69 -11.56
N THR A 80 -13.04 -4.99 -12.17
CA THR A 80 -11.74 -4.41 -11.81
C THR A 80 -11.10 -3.69 -13.00
N VAL A 81 -10.22 -2.74 -12.70
CA VAL A 81 -9.39 -2.02 -13.67
C VAL A 81 -7.92 -2.08 -13.27
N THR A 82 -7.04 -1.94 -14.26
CA THR A 82 -5.59 -1.81 -14.08
C THR A 82 -5.12 -0.56 -14.80
N ASN A 83 -3.95 -0.04 -14.39
CA ASN A 83 -3.26 0.98 -15.18
C ASN A 83 -2.58 0.32 -16.40
N PRO A 84 -2.40 1.06 -17.51
CA PRO A 84 -1.66 0.54 -18.68
C PRO A 84 -0.18 0.26 -18.36
N HIS A 85 0.38 0.99 -17.39
CA HIS A 85 1.74 0.82 -16.92
C HIS A 85 1.73 0.83 -15.40
N PHE A 86 2.21 -0.25 -14.78
CA PHE A 86 2.32 -0.31 -13.33
C PHE A 86 3.49 0.52 -12.81
N MET A 87 3.27 1.26 -11.73
CA MET A 87 4.37 1.80 -10.92
C MET A 87 5.27 0.66 -10.48
N PRO A 88 6.60 0.80 -10.60
CA PRO A 88 7.54 -0.26 -10.24
C PRO A 88 7.41 -0.62 -8.77
N GLY A 89 7.55 -1.90 -8.45
CA GLY A 89 7.71 -2.36 -7.07
C GLY A 89 9.12 -2.13 -6.54
N THR A 90 9.31 -2.29 -5.23
CA THR A 90 10.66 -2.29 -4.62
C THR A 90 10.79 -3.48 -3.67
N LEU A 91 11.88 -4.25 -3.78
CA LEU A 91 12.22 -5.26 -2.79
C LEU A 91 12.96 -4.57 -1.63
N CYS A 92 12.21 -4.13 -0.63
CA CYS A 92 12.81 -3.49 0.54
C CYS A 92 13.72 -4.48 1.31
N SER A 93 14.69 -3.96 2.06
CA SER A 93 15.61 -4.78 2.85
C SER A 93 15.96 -4.13 4.19
N LEU A 94 16.37 -4.97 5.14
CA LEU A 94 16.95 -4.55 6.40
C LEU A 94 18.46 -4.83 6.39
N HIS A 95 19.20 -3.94 7.03
CA HIS A 95 20.64 -3.95 7.07
C HIS A 95 21.18 -3.65 8.47
N THR A 96 22.39 -4.11 8.74
CA THR A 96 23.16 -3.82 9.97
C THR A 96 24.45 -3.09 9.63
N GLY A 97 25.17 -2.61 10.64
CA GLY A 97 26.53 -2.05 10.47
C GLY A 97 26.58 -0.62 9.93
N VAL A 98 25.49 0.14 10.09
CA VAL A 98 25.43 1.58 9.81
C VAL A 98 25.77 2.34 11.08
N ASP A 99 26.81 3.17 11.00
CA ASP A 99 27.16 4.17 12.00
C ASP A 99 26.31 5.43 11.77
N TRP A 100 25.30 5.59 12.61
CA TRP A 100 24.34 6.69 12.51
C TRP A 100 24.89 8.05 12.91
N ASP A 101 26.03 8.11 13.62
CA ASP A 101 26.65 9.38 13.99
C ASP A 101 27.42 9.98 12.81
N ARG A 102 27.87 9.12 11.87
CA ARG A 102 28.55 9.52 10.64
C ARG A 102 27.63 9.57 9.42
N PHE A 103 26.50 8.86 9.45
CA PHE A 103 25.55 8.80 8.35
C PHE A 103 24.75 10.10 8.21
N ASP A 104 24.86 10.74 7.05
CA ASP A 104 24.11 11.95 6.69
C ASP A 104 23.14 11.66 5.54
N LYS A 105 21.86 11.49 5.86
CA LYS A 105 20.79 11.25 4.88
C LYS A 105 20.69 12.39 3.85
N GLY A 106 21.04 13.62 4.22
CA GLY A 106 20.99 14.78 3.33
C GLY A 106 21.92 14.66 2.12
N ARG A 107 22.98 13.85 2.22
CA ARG A 107 23.94 13.61 1.12
C ARG A 107 23.55 12.47 0.20
N GLU A 108 22.61 11.63 0.60
CA GLU A 108 22.28 10.40 -0.12
C GLU A 108 21.90 10.67 -1.57
N ARG A 109 21.08 11.71 -1.81
CA ARG A 109 20.69 12.12 -3.16
C ARG A 109 21.92 12.46 -4.00
N SER A 110 22.78 13.37 -3.55
CA SER A 110 23.95 13.79 -4.35
C SER A 110 24.93 12.64 -4.60
N GLN A 111 25.08 11.71 -3.65
CA GLN A 111 25.89 10.51 -3.85
C GLN A 111 25.29 9.54 -4.86
N ILE A 112 23.96 9.37 -4.89
CA ILE A 112 23.29 8.56 -5.93
C ILE A 112 23.57 9.15 -7.33
N PHE A 113 23.46 10.47 -7.50
CA PHE A 113 23.78 11.12 -8.78
C PHE A 113 25.24 10.90 -9.18
N LYS A 114 26.17 11.03 -8.24
CA LYS A 114 27.59 10.76 -8.48
C LYS A 114 27.82 9.31 -8.89
N ALA A 115 27.27 8.35 -8.17
CA ALA A 115 27.44 6.93 -8.48
C ALA A 115 26.82 6.55 -9.84
N VAL A 116 25.70 7.15 -10.21
CA VAL A 116 25.12 7.01 -11.56
C VAL A 116 26.07 7.56 -12.63
N ALA A 117 26.64 8.76 -12.42
CA ALA A 117 27.61 9.35 -13.33
C ALA A 117 28.91 8.52 -13.46
N ASP A 118 29.32 7.86 -12.38
CA ASP A 118 30.47 6.94 -12.34
C ASP A 118 30.18 5.58 -13.01
N GLY A 119 28.95 5.33 -13.50
CA GLY A 119 28.55 4.06 -14.09
C GLY A 119 28.47 2.90 -13.08
N PHE A 120 28.22 3.21 -11.81
CA PHE A 120 28.29 2.24 -10.71
C PHE A 120 27.17 1.19 -10.73
N PHE A 121 25.97 1.57 -11.18
CA PHE A 121 24.79 0.71 -11.14
C PHE A 121 24.50 0.05 -12.49
N SER A 122 24.07 -1.21 -12.45
CA SER A 122 23.52 -1.88 -13.63
C SER A 122 22.18 -1.27 -14.07
N GLN A 123 21.49 -0.64 -13.12
CA GLN A 123 20.26 0.12 -13.33
C GLN A 123 20.41 1.51 -12.68
N PRO A 124 20.67 2.57 -13.45
CA PRO A 124 20.96 3.92 -12.94
C PRO A 124 19.69 4.64 -12.45
N ASP A 125 19.00 4.05 -11.48
CA ASP A 125 17.81 4.60 -10.85
C ASP A 125 18.17 5.76 -9.89
N ARG A 126 17.76 6.97 -10.27
CA ARG A 126 17.98 8.20 -9.50
C ARG A 126 16.89 8.48 -8.47
N HIS A 127 15.76 7.76 -8.54
CA HIS A 127 14.69 7.87 -7.57
C HIS A 127 14.88 6.83 -6.47
N VAL A 128 15.58 7.24 -5.41
CA VAL A 128 15.87 6.37 -4.26
C VAL A 128 15.25 6.97 -3.00
N PRO A 129 14.15 6.40 -2.46
CA PRO A 129 13.60 6.82 -1.17
C PRO A 129 14.60 6.72 -0.01
N GLY A 130 15.53 5.77 -0.10
CA GLY A 130 16.77 5.80 0.67
C GLY A 130 16.83 4.91 1.88
N LEU A 131 17.94 5.05 2.60
CA LEU A 131 18.20 4.39 3.86
C LEU A 131 17.59 5.19 5.01
N SER A 132 16.97 4.49 5.96
CA SER A 132 16.38 5.11 7.15
C SER A 132 16.62 4.22 8.36
N ARG A 133 16.84 4.84 9.52
CA ARG A 133 17.00 4.11 10.78
C ARG A 133 15.66 3.52 11.21
N SER A 134 15.57 2.19 11.31
CA SER A 134 14.39 1.49 11.84
C SER A 134 14.56 1.22 13.34
N HIS A 135 15.76 0.86 13.77
CA HIS A 135 16.13 0.64 15.18
C HIS A 135 17.61 1.03 15.42
N HIS A 136 18.13 0.89 16.64
CA HIS A 136 19.53 1.20 16.97
C HIS A 136 20.54 0.54 16.03
N HIS A 137 20.35 -0.75 15.72
CA HIS A 137 21.28 -1.53 14.90
C HIS A 137 20.72 -1.91 13.52
N LEU A 138 19.50 -1.47 13.19
CA LEU A 138 18.83 -1.85 11.95
C LEU A 138 18.50 -0.63 11.09
N ALA A 139 18.95 -0.69 9.85
CA ALA A 139 18.59 0.24 8.80
C ALA A 139 17.59 -0.41 7.84
N TYR A 140 16.57 0.33 7.45
CA TYR A 140 15.63 -0.01 6.39
C TYR A 140 16.07 0.67 5.10
N LEU A 141 16.15 -0.09 4.01
CA LEU A 141 16.45 0.42 2.67
C LEU A 141 15.25 0.24 1.75
N ASN A 142 14.85 1.35 1.12
CA ASN A 142 13.93 1.38 -0.01
C ASN A 142 14.65 1.96 -1.22
N ALA A 143 15.16 1.09 -2.09
CA ALA A 143 15.93 1.44 -3.28
C ALA A 143 15.84 0.31 -4.32
N GLY A 144 16.12 0.63 -5.58
CA GLY A 144 16.12 -0.34 -6.67
C GLY A 144 14.73 -0.67 -7.16
N HIS A 145 14.10 0.30 -7.83
CA HIS A 145 12.83 0.05 -8.51
C HIS A 145 12.93 -1.11 -9.49
N LEU A 146 11.91 -1.98 -9.49
CA LEU A 146 11.83 -3.09 -10.43
C LEU A 146 10.90 -2.69 -11.56
N PHE A 147 11.48 -2.05 -12.57
CA PHE A 147 10.77 -1.50 -13.73
C PHE A 147 10.22 -2.58 -14.68
N GLY A 148 9.11 -2.27 -15.33
CA GLY A 148 8.55 -3.08 -16.42
C GLY A 148 8.03 -4.46 -16.01
N HIS A 149 7.67 -4.65 -14.74
CA HIS A 149 7.16 -5.92 -14.24
C HIS A 149 5.67 -5.82 -13.88
N ASP A 150 4.89 -6.77 -14.38
CA ASP A 150 3.52 -7.03 -13.93
C ASP A 150 3.52 -7.93 -12.69
N ALA A 151 3.01 -7.43 -11.57
CA ALA A 151 2.91 -8.19 -10.33
C ALA A 151 1.76 -9.21 -10.32
N LEU A 152 0.87 -9.18 -11.31
CA LEU A 152 -0.16 -10.19 -11.55
C LEU A 152 0.36 -11.36 -12.39
N ASP A 153 1.51 -11.21 -13.06
CA ASP A 153 2.18 -12.31 -13.75
C ASP A 153 3.18 -13.00 -12.79
N PRO A 154 2.95 -14.26 -12.40
CA PRO A 154 3.81 -14.96 -11.45
C PRO A 154 5.25 -15.16 -11.95
N ARG A 155 5.47 -15.23 -13.27
CA ARG A 155 6.81 -15.36 -13.87
C ARG A 155 7.57 -14.05 -13.77
N GLN A 156 6.92 -12.93 -14.09
CA GLN A 156 7.51 -11.60 -13.97
C GLN A 156 7.76 -11.23 -12.51
N LEU A 157 6.83 -11.54 -11.61
CA LEU A 157 7.00 -11.33 -10.17
C LEU A 157 8.21 -12.12 -9.63
N SER A 158 8.38 -13.37 -10.06
CA SER A 158 9.53 -14.19 -9.68
C SER A 158 10.85 -13.64 -10.22
N ALA A 159 10.86 -13.20 -11.49
CA ALA A 159 12.02 -12.54 -12.09
C ALA A 159 12.37 -11.24 -11.37
N ALA A 160 11.37 -10.44 -10.99
CA ALA A 160 11.53 -9.21 -10.22
C ALA A 160 12.15 -9.49 -8.85
N MET A 161 11.73 -10.54 -8.13
CA MET A 161 12.33 -10.94 -6.86
C MET A 161 13.81 -11.34 -7.01
N ILE A 162 14.16 -12.11 -8.05
CA ILE A 162 15.55 -12.50 -8.34
C ILE A 162 16.40 -11.26 -8.64
N ARG A 163 15.91 -10.37 -9.51
CA ARG A 163 16.58 -9.12 -9.86
C ARG A 163 16.74 -8.20 -8.65
N GLY A 164 15.70 -8.05 -7.84
CA GLY A 164 15.72 -7.23 -6.63
C GLY A 164 16.82 -7.65 -5.66
N ARG A 165 17.02 -8.95 -5.46
CA ARG A 165 18.13 -9.45 -4.62
C ARG A 165 19.50 -9.08 -5.17
N ARG A 166 19.68 -9.03 -6.50
CA ARG A 166 20.91 -8.56 -7.14
C ARG A 166 21.10 -7.06 -6.94
N LEU A 167 20.08 -6.26 -7.22
CA LEU A 167 20.13 -4.80 -7.06
C LEU A 167 20.44 -4.39 -5.61
N ILE A 168 19.90 -5.09 -4.61
CA ILE A 168 20.21 -4.82 -3.20
C ILE A 168 21.72 -4.93 -2.93
N GLN A 169 22.42 -5.88 -3.55
CA GLN A 169 23.89 -5.99 -3.39
C GLN A 169 24.61 -4.79 -4.02
N GLU A 170 24.16 -4.31 -5.17
CA GLU A 170 24.69 -3.07 -5.78
C GLU A 170 24.46 -1.87 -4.85
N TYR A 171 23.28 -1.73 -4.26
CA TYR A 171 23.02 -0.66 -3.31
C TYR A 171 23.87 -0.78 -2.03
N VAL A 172 24.07 -1.98 -1.48
CA VAL A 172 24.99 -2.18 -0.34
C VAL A 172 26.41 -1.76 -0.71
N ALA A 173 26.91 -2.15 -1.89
CA ALA A 173 28.21 -1.72 -2.38
C ALA A 173 28.29 -0.20 -2.57
N PHE A 174 27.20 0.43 -3.06
CA PHE A 174 27.08 1.87 -3.16
C PHE A 174 27.19 2.55 -1.79
N TYR A 175 26.38 2.14 -0.80
CA TYR A 175 26.41 2.74 0.53
C TYR A 175 27.80 2.61 1.16
N ARG A 176 28.42 1.42 1.09
CA ARG A 176 29.79 1.20 1.58
C ARG A 176 30.82 2.13 0.96
N LYS A 177 30.69 2.43 -0.34
CA LYS A 177 31.68 3.22 -1.09
C LYS A 177 31.45 4.73 -0.99
N TYR A 178 30.19 5.17 -1.04
CA TYR A 178 29.84 6.59 -1.23
C TYR A 178 29.25 7.25 0.02
N MET A 179 28.78 6.48 1.01
CA MET A 179 28.12 7.02 2.21
C MET A 179 28.96 6.80 3.46
N PRO A 180 29.49 7.87 4.08
CA PRO A 180 30.18 7.78 5.37
C PRO A 180 29.31 7.09 6.43
N GLY A 181 29.91 6.21 7.22
CA GLY A 181 29.22 5.43 8.25
C GLY A 181 28.59 4.14 7.73
N CYS A 182 28.61 3.87 6.42
CA CYS A 182 28.08 2.63 5.85
C CYS A 182 29.18 1.63 5.46
N GLU A 183 30.45 1.85 5.81
CA GLU A 183 31.58 0.99 5.38
C GLU A 183 31.40 -0.47 5.83
N ASN A 184 30.75 -0.67 6.97
CA ASN A 184 30.45 -1.98 7.55
C ASN A 184 29.00 -2.43 7.32
N MET A 185 28.26 -1.81 6.39
CA MET A 185 26.85 -2.11 6.17
C MET A 185 26.68 -3.52 5.61
N HIS A 186 25.82 -4.37 6.19
CA HIS A 186 25.54 -5.73 5.69
C HIS A 186 24.04 -5.93 5.47
N VAL A 187 23.67 -6.76 4.49
CA VAL A 187 22.26 -7.20 4.36
C VAL A 187 21.93 -8.14 5.51
N ALA A 188 20.93 -7.79 6.30
CA ALA A 188 20.38 -8.68 7.32
C ALA A 188 19.31 -9.59 6.69
N VAL A 189 18.36 -8.99 5.97
CA VAL A 189 17.27 -9.73 5.32
C VAL A 189 16.65 -8.92 4.18
N THR A 190 16.24 -9.60 3.11
CA THR A 190 15.37 -9.04 2.07
C THR A 190 13.90 -9.31 2.41
N ALA A 191 12.98 -8.39 2.08
CA ALA A 191 11.56 -8.60 2.36
C ALA A 191 11.03 -9.93 1.77
N ALA A 192 10.11 -10.57 2.49
CA ALA A 192 9.51 -11.83 2.07
C ALA A 192 8.57 -11.67 0.86
N LEU A 193 8.00 -10.47 0.69
CA LEU A 193 7.14 -10.09 -0.43
C LEU A 193 7.71 -8.85 -1.12
N LEU A 194 7.48 -8.76 -2.43
CA LEU A 194 7.78 -7.56 -3.19
C LEU A 194 6.87 -6.41 -2.74
N GLY A 195 7.44 -5.21 -2.55
CA GLY A 195 6.67 -4.00 -2.30
C GLY A 195 5.96 -3.51 -3.56
N VAL A 196 4.89 -4.19 -3.95
CA VAL A 196 4.06 -3.85 -5.12
C VAL A 196 3.25 -2.59 -4.83
N ARG A 197 3.26 -1.64 -5.77
CA ARG A 197 2.62 -0.32 -5.64
C ARG A 197 1.25 -0.21 -6.32
N GLU A 198 0.98 -1.03 -7.32
CA GLU A 198 -0.32 -1.08 -8.00
C GLU A 198 -0.48 -2.38 -8.80
N THR A 199 -1.74 -2.79 -8.95
CA THR A 199 -2.20 -3.98 -9.69
C THR A 199 -3.66 -3.72 -10.08
N ARG A 200 -4.62 -4.54 -9.64
CA ARG A 200 -6.05 -4.32 -9.86
C ARG A 200 -6.63 -3.40 -8.80
N ARG A 201 -7.58 -2.59 -9.24
CA ARG A 201 -8.48 -1.79 -8.41
C ARG A 201 -9.92 -2.12 -8.78
N ILE A 202 -10.83 -2.15 -7.80
CA ILE A 202 -12.25 -2.32 -8.12
C ILE A 202 -12.83 -1.07 -8.80
N VAL A 203 -13.91 -1.25 -9.56
CA VAL A 203 -14.82 -0.16 -9.90
C VAL A 203 -15.91 -0.12 -8.84
N GLY A 204 -15.81 0.86 -7.94
CA GLY A 204 -16.72 1.00 -6.82
C GLY A 204 -18.02 1.73 -7.14
N GLU A 205 -18.84 1.94 -6.10
CA GLU A 205 -19.97 2.86 -6.13
C GLU A 205 -19.53 4.30 -6.42
N TYR A 206 -18.29 4.63 -6.06
CA TYR A 206 -17.60 5.86 -6.46
C TYR A 206 -16.15 5.55 -6.83
N THR A 207 -15.55 6.35 -7.70
CA THR A 207 -14.11 6.32 -8.00
C THR A 207 -13.53 7.65 -7.58
N LEU A 208 -12.73 7.65 -6.52
CA LEU A 208 -12.03 8.86 -6.10
C LEU A 208 -11.03 9.25 -7.19
N CYS A 209 -11.08 10.50 -7.62
CA CYS A 209 -10.19 10.99 -8.68
C CYS A 209 -9.26 12.11 -8.19
N PHE A 210 -8.31 12.47 -9.05
CA PHE A 210 -7.39 13.56 -8.79
C PHE A 210 -8.10 14.91 -8.62
N ASP A 211 -9.22 15.13 -9.32
CA ASP A 211 -9.96 16.40 -9.19
C ASP A 211 -10.56 16.55 -7.79
N ASP A 212 -10.99 15.45 -7.16
CA ASP A 212 -11.45 15.47 -5.76
C ASP A 212 -10.31 15.82 -4.79
N TYR A 213 -9.14 15.21 -5.02
CA TYR A 213 -7.92 15.50 -4.27
C TYR A 213 -7.50 16.96 -4.41
N ALA A 214 -7.46 17.47 -5.65
CA ALA A 214 -7.10 18.84 -5.97
C ALA A 214 -8.10 19.85 -5.38
N ALA A 215 -9.39 19.50 -5.34
CA ALA A 215 -10.43 20.31 -4.73
C ALA A 215 -10.51 20.20 -3.19
N ARG A 216 -9.67 19.39 -2.54
CA ARG A 216 -9.73 19.10 -1.09
C ARG A 216 -11.14 18.61 -0.69
N ARG A 217 -11.78 17.85 -1.58
CA ARG A 217 -13.21 17.52 -1.45
C ARG A 217 -13.47 16.78 -0.15
N GLN A 218 -14.53 17.20 0.54
CA GLN A 218 -15.13 16.49 1.67
C GLN A 218 -16.37 15.75 1.18
N PHE A 219 -16.69 14.63 1.80
CA PHE A 219 -17.82 13.79 1.40
C PHE A 219 -18.77 13.54 2.58
N PRO A 220 -20.10 13.49 2.34
CA PRO A 220 -21.05 13.14 3.38
C PRO A 220 -20.82 11.72 3.91
N ASP A 221 -20.29 10.82 3.07
CA ASP A 221 -19.97 9.43 3.38
C ASP A 221 -18.49 9.20 3.70
N GLN A 222 -17.72 10.23 4.10
CA GLN A 222 -16.29 10.04 4.36
C GLN A 222 -16.01 9.19 5.59
N ILE A 223 -15.09 8.24 5.42
CA ILE A 223 -14.66 7.27 6.42
C ILE A 223 -13.24 7.58 6.94
N GLY A 224 -12.59 8.59 6.36
CA GLY A 224 -11.27 9.04 6.76
C GLY A 224 -10.96 10.40 6.17
N VAL A 225 -10.01 11.07 6.79
CA VAL A 225 -9.43 12.34 6.33
C VAL A 225 -7.94 12.11 6.10
N PHE A 226 -7.45 12.50 4.94
CA PHE A 226 -6.06 12.23 4.56
C PHE A 226 -5.38 13.43 3.92
N ASN A 227 -4.06 13.48 4.02
CA ASN A 227 -3.27 14.64 3.60
C ASN A 227 -1.91 14.26 2.99
N LYS A 228 -1.76 13.03 2.51
CA LYS A 228 -0.52 12.62 1.84
C LYS A 228 -0.49 13.16 0.40
N PHE A 229 0.68 13.64 -0.01
CA PHE A 229 0.93 14.02 -1.39
C PHE A 229 0.81 12.83 -2.36
N VAL A 230 0.51 13.14 -3.63
CA VAL A 230 0.46 12.15 -4.72
C VAL A 230 1.88 11.66 -5.02
N ASP A 231 2.12 10.37 -4.78
CA ASP A 231 3.43 9.72 -4.90
C ASP A 231 3.43 8.69 -6.03
N ILE A 232 3.69 9.20 -7.23
CA ILE A 232 3.85 8.42 -8.46
C ILE A 232 5.34 8.24 -8.72
N HIS A 233 5.79 7.00 -8.79
CA HIS A 233 7.20 6.69 -8.99
C HIS A 233 7.59 6.80 -10.47
N VAL A 234 8.89 6.97 -10.71
CA VAL A 234 9.46 6.86 -12.06
C VAL A 234 9.18 5.47 -12.63
N ARG A 235 9.00 5.37 -13.94
CA ARG A 235 8.68 4.15 -14.69
C ARG A 235 9.90 3.51 -15.36
N ASP A 236 10.97 4.29 -15.52
CA ASP A 236 12.28 3.86 -16.00
C ASP A 236 13.39 4.78 -15.45
N CYS A 237 14.63 4.59 -15.93
CA CYS A 237 15.79 5.38 -15.52
C CYS A 237 16.07 6.61 -16.40
N SER A 238 15.19 6.96 -17.33
CA SER A 238 15.43 8.09 -18.25
C SER A 238 15.40 9.43 -17.51
N ASP A 239 16.11 10.42 -18.06
CA ASP A 239 16.14 11.77 -17.50
C ASP A 239 14.77 12.44 -17.58
N ALA A 240 14.06 12.26 -18.70
CA ALA A 240 12.71 12.79 -18.90
C ALA A 240 11.70 12.29 -17.85
N GLU A 241 11.79 11.01 -17.50
CA GLU A 241 10.94 10.39 -16.48
C GLU A 241 11.25 10.93 -15.08
N TYR A 242 12.53 11.12 -14.77
CA TYR A 242 12.96 11.70 -13.51
C TYR A 242 12.54 13.19 -13.38
N GLU A 243 12.64 13.96 -14.45
CA GLU A 243 12.14 15.34 -14.52
C GLU A 243 10.63 15.41 -14.32
N ARG A 244 9.86 14.52 -14.96
CA ARG A 244 8.41 14.41 -14.73
C ARG A 244 8.10 14.16 -13.26
N PHE A 245 8.79 13.19 -12.64
CA PHE A 245 8.60 12.88 -11.22
C PHE A 245 8.83 14.10 -10.33
N LEU A 246 9.91 14.87 -10.55
CA LEU A 246 10.19 16.08 -9.76
C LEU A 246 9.07 17.12 -9.91
N LYS A 247 8.64 17.38 -11.14
CA LYS A 247 7.55 18.33 -11.43
C LYS A 247 6.24 17.92 -10.75
N GLU A 248 5.84 16.65 -10.87
CA GLU A 248 4.62 16.15 -10.25
C GLU A 248 4.68 16.23 -8.72
N LYS A 249 5.82 15.87 -8.15
CA LYS A 249 6.05 15.90 -6.69
C LYS A 249 6.03 17.32 -6.13
N ASP A 250 6.65 18.28 -6.81
CA ASP A 250 6.85 19.62 -6.25
C ASP A 250 5.69 20.57 -6.56
N ASP A 251 5.07 20.48 -7.75
CA ASP A 251 4.10 21.49 -8.22
C ASP A 251 2.64 21.08 -8.04
N ILE A 252 2.30 19.80 -8.21
CA ILE A 252 0.91 19.35 -8.41
C ILE A 252 0.45 18.41 -7.29
N GLY A 253 1.40 17.72 -6.65
CA GLY A 253 1.11 16.66 -5.71
C GLY A 253 0.95 17.11 -4.25
N ARG A 254 1.24 18.35 -3.86
CA ARG A 254 1.36 18.73 -2.43
C ARG A 254 0.16 19.50 -1.88
N LEU A 255 -0.31 19.06 -0.72
CA LEU A 255 -1.25 19.79 0.12
C LEU A 255 -0.49 20.76 1.02
N GLN A 256 -1.07 21.93 1.27
CA GLN A 256 -0.54 22.94 2.17
C GLN A 256 -0.81 22.57 3.65
N PRO A 257 -0.09 23.16 4.61
CA PRO A 257 -0.36 22.93 6.03
C PRO A 257 -1.84 23.17 6.38
N GLY A 258 -2.47 22.16 6.99
CA GLY A 258 -3.90 22.20 7.36
C GLY A 258 -4.86 21.68 6.29
N GLU A 259 -4.41 21.52 5.04
CA GLU A 259 -5.24 20.97 3.98
C GLU A 259 -5.34 19.44 4.05
N CYS A 260 -6.52 18.93 3.74
CA CYS A 260 -6.82 17.50 3.68
C CYS A 260 -7.99 17.26 2.72
N PHE A 261 -8.20 15.99 2.37
CA PHE A 261 -9.34 15.54 1.57
C PHE A 261 -10.00 14.32 2.24
N GLY A 262 -11.28 14.12 1.95
CA GLY A 262 -12.05 12.99 2.46
C GLY A 262 -11.82 11.71 1.65
N ILE A 263 -11.82 10.57 2.33
CA ILE A 263 -11.89 9.23 1.73
C ILE A 263 -13.35 8.76 1.82
N PRO A 264 -14.14 8.70 0.73
CA PRO A 264 -15.54 8.31 0.79
C PRO A 264 -15.71 6.80 0.93
N TYR A 265 -16.70 6.36 1.71
CA TYR A 265 -17.07 4.95 1.90
C TYR A 265 -17.28 4.21 0.57
N ARG A 266 -17.93 4.87 -0.39
CA ARG A 266 -18.28 4.30 -1.71
C ARG A 266 -17.10 3.78 -2.53
N ILE A 267 -15.86 4.13 -2.19
CA ILE A 267 -14.67 3.57 -2.88
C ILE A 267 -14.35 2.13 -2.44
N LEU A 268 -14.92 1.69 -1.31
CA LEU A 268 -14.67 0.37 -0.73
C LEU A 268 -15.64 -0.69 -1.26
N VAL A 269 -16.77 -0.29 -1.84
CA VAL A 269 -17.83 -1.22 -2.25
C VAL A 269 -17.76 -1.41 -3.75
N PRO A 270 -17.43 -2.61 -4.27
CA PRO A 270 -17.53 -2.88 -5.70
C PRO A 270 -18.97 -2.68 -6.16
N ARG A 271 -19.17 -2.01 -7.30
CA ARG A 271 -20.50 -1.55 -7.72
C ARG A 271 -21.53 -2.68 -7.76
N GLY A 272 -22.63 -2.52 -7.02
CA GLY A 272 -23.75 -3.45 -6.94
C GLY A 272 -23.52 -4.68 -6.05
N TRP A 273 -22.40 -4.76 -5.33
CA TRP A 273 -22.08 -5.91 -4.46
C TRP A 273 -22.74 -5.84 -3.10
N ARG A 274 -23.36 -6.96 -2.68
CA ARG A 274 -24.22 -7.00 -1.50
C ARG A 274 -23.46 -7.24 -0.20
N ASN A 275 -22.40 -8.04 -0.23
CA ASN A 275 -21.69 -8.48 0.97
C ASN A 275 -20.16 -8.48 0.82
N LEU A 276 -19.66 -7.66 -0.10
CA LEU A 276 -18.23 -7.57 -0.39
C LEU A 276 -17.76 -6.12 -0.25
N TRP A 277 -16.69 -5.94 0.52
CA TRP A 277 -15.92 -4.71 0.63
C TRP A 277 -14.48 -4.95 0.18
N VAL A 278 -13.78 -3.88 -0.18
CA VAL A 278 -12.37 -3.90 -0.57
C VAL A 278 -11.66 -2.77 0.16
N ALA A 279 -10.53 -3.06 0.80
CA ALA A 279 -9.76 -2.09 1.57
C ALA A 279 -8.27 -2.14 1.25
N GLY A 280 -7.59 -1.00 1.38
CA GLY A 280 -6.18 -0.86 1.06
C GLY A 280 -5.94 -0.55 -0.42
N ARG A 281 -4.91 -1.13 -1.01
CA ARG A 281 -4.39 -0.76 -2.35
C ARG A 281 -5.28 -1.18 -3.54
N CYS A 282 -6.34 -1.93 -3.29
CA CYS A 282 -7.29 -2.37 -4.32
C CYS A 282 -8.59 -1.54 -4.36
N ASN A 283 -8.67 -0.46 -3.58
CA ASN A 283 -9.83 0.45 -3.56
C ASN A 283 -10.13 1.11 -4.91
N SER A 284 -11.34 1.66 -5.07
CA SER A 284 -11.78 2.35 -6.28
C SER A 284 -11.23 3.78 -6.36
N SER A 285 -10.13 3.95 -7.09
CA SER A 285 -9.52 5.25 -7.36
C SER A 285 -8.91 5.34 -8.75
N ASP A 286 -8.74 6.56 -9.27
CA ASP A 286 -7.89 6.80 -10.43
C ASP A 286 -6.40 6.61 -10.10
N GLU A 287 -5.55 6.55 -11.12
CA GLU A 287 -4.11 6.32 -10.98
C GLU A 287 -3.41 7.35 -10.08
N ARG A 288 -3.80 8.63 -10.18
CA ARG A 288 -3.06 9.72 -9.54
C ARG A 288 -3.36 9.76 -8.05
N VAL A 289 -4.63 9.83 -7.66
CA VAL A 289 -4.98 9.84 -6.24
C VAL A 289 -4.64 8.50 -5.56
N HIS A 290 -4.58 7.41 -6.33
CA HIS A 290 -4.10 6.12 -5.81
C HIS A 290 -2.71 6.22 -5.18
N GLY A 291 -1.79 6.98 -5.79
CA GLY A 291 -0.45 7.24 -5.25
C GLY A 291 -0.47 7.91 -3.86
N SER A 292 -1.54 8.62 -3.53
CA SER A 292 -1.78 9.15 -2.18
C SER A 292 -2.32 8.08 -1.25
N ILE A 293 -3.47 7.45 -1.58
CA ILE A 293 -4.25 6.64 -0.61
C ILE A 293 -3.87 5.15 -0.53
N ARG A 294 -2.87 4.68 -1.30
CA ARG A 294 -2.40 3.28 -1.24
C ARG A 294 -1.57 2.92 0.00
N VAL A 295 -1.14 3.90 0.78
CA VAL A 295 -0.18 3.70 1.89
C VAL A 295 -0.85 3.19 3.16
N MET A 296 -0.06 2.61 4.07
CA MET A 296 -0.52 1.97 5.31
C MET A 296 -1.53 2.82 6.12
N PRO A 297 -1.31 4.12 6.39
CA PRO A 297 -2.29 4.89 7.17
C PRO A 297 -3.69 4.93 6.55
N ALA A 298 -3.80 5.21 5.24
CA ALA A 298 -5.08 5.21 4.53
C ALA A 298 -5.67 3.80 4.45
N ALA A 299 -4.83 2.77 4.24
CA ALA A 299 -5.26 1.37 4.27
C ALA A 299 -5.86 0.96 5.62
N SER A 300 -5.27 1.39 6.74
CA SER A 300 -5.79 1.15 8.08
C SER A 300 -7.14 1.83 8.30
N MET A 301 -7.31 3.09 7.87
CA MET A 301 -8.61 3.79 7.94
C MET A 301 -9.69 3.06 7.13
N MET A 302 -9.34 2.63 5.91
CA MET A 302 -10.25 1.85 5.05
C MET A 302 -10.60 0.49 5.67
N GLY A 303 -9.63 -0.20 6.29
CA GLY A 303 -9.86 -1.48 6.97
C GLY A 303 -10.81 -1.36 8.16
N GLN A 304 -10.61 -0.35 9.01
CA GLN A 304 -11.53 -0.05 10.13
C GLN A 304 -12.95 0.22 9.62
N ALA A 305 -13.07 1.05 8.58
CA ALA A 305 -14.36 1.39 7.99
C ALA A 305 -15.07 0.18 7.37
N ALA A 306 -14.34 -0.66 6.62
CA ALA A 306 -14.88 -1.87 6.01
C ALA A 306 -15.37 -2.87 7.07
N GLY A 307 -14.60 -3.09 8.13
CA GLY A 307 -14.99 -3.97 9.24
C GLY A 307 -16.27 -3.50 9.95
N THR A 308 -16.32 -2.22 10.29
CA THR A 308 -17.50 -1.59 10.93
C THR A 308 -18.72 -1.62 10.01
N ALA A 309 -18.54 -1.33 8.71
CA ALA A 309 -19.60 -1.38 7.72
C ALA A 309 -20.16 -2.81 7.53
N ALA A 310 -19.29 -3.82 7.48
CA ALA A 310 -19.69 -5.22 7.38
C ALA A 310 -20.52 -5.67 8.60
N TRP A 311 -20.09 -5.29 9.82
CA TRP A 311 -20.85 -5.53 11.04
C TRP A 311 -22.24 -4.87 11.00
N LEU A 312 -22.28 -3.60 10.60
CA LEU A 312 -23.51 -2.82 10.52
C LEU A 312 -24.49 -3.41 9.49
N ALA A 313 -23.98 -3.75 8.30
CA ALA A 313 -24.74 -4.38 7.22
C ALA A 313 -25.39 -5.69 7.68
N ILE A 314 -24.63 -6.54 8.38
CA ILE A 314 -25.14 -7.80 8.96
C ILE A 314 -26.24 -7.52 9.99
N ARG A 315 -26.02 -6.56 10.90
CA ARG A 315 -26.97 -6.24 11.98
C ARG A 315 -28.28 -5.66 11.45
N GLN A 316 -28.23 -4.87 10.39
CA GLN A 316 -29.39 -4.19 9.81
C GLN A 316 -30.04 -4.97 8.66
N GLY A 317 -29.40 -6.04 8.16
CA GLY A 317 -29.89 -6.77 6.98
C GLY A 317 -29.81 -5.95 5.69
N ARG A 318 -28.85 -5.02 5.60
CA ARG A 318 -28.67 -4.11 4.46
C ARG A 318 -27.47 -4.53 3.59
N PRO A 319 -27.53 -4.36 2.26
CA PRO A 319 -26.40 -4.65 1.40
C PRO A 319 -25.31 -3.58 1.51
N ALA A 320 -24.07 -3.93 1.15
CA ALA A 320 -22.91 -3.05 1.24
C ALA A 320 -23.09 -1.71 0.51
N PHE A 321 -23.74 -1.70 -0.66
CA PHE A 321 -23.99 -0.49 -1.45
C PHE A 321 -25.07 0.43 -0.87
N ASP A 322 -25.84 -0.02 0.13
CA ASP A 322 -26.94 0.73 0.74
C ASP A 322 -26.97 0.52 2.25
N ILE A 323 -25.85 0.79 2.93
CA ILE A 323 -25.79 0.79 4.39
C ILE A 323 -26.25 2.14 4.98
N ASP A 324 -26.52 2.16 6.29
CA ASP A 324 -26.78 3.40 7.03
C ASP A 324 -25.47 4.19 7.26
N ILE A 325 -25.18 5.14 6.37
CA ILE A 325 -23.98 5.97 6.42
C ILE A 325 -23.89 6.81 7.71
N PRO A 326 -24.95 7.51 8.17
CA PRO A 326 -24.93 8.17 9.48
C PRO A 326 -24.56 7.24 10.64
N ALA A 327 -25.12 6.03 10.68
CA ALA A 327 -24.78 5.06 11.71
C ALA A 327 -23.33 4.57 11.62
N LEU A 328 -22.80 4.35 10.41
CA LEU A 328 -21.39 4.01 10.20
C LEU A 328 -20.48 5.12 10.73
N ILE A 329 -20.75 6.39 10.38
CA ILE A 329 -19.95 7.53 10.80
C ILE A 329 -19.99 7.71 12.32
N ALA A 330 -21.18 7.58 12.92
CA ALA A 330 -21.34 7.65 14.38
C ALA A 330 -20.53 6.57 15.10
N GLU A 331 -20.53 5.34 14.58
CA GLU A 331 -19.76 4.24 15.16
C GLU A 331 -18.24 4.44 14.98
N LEU A 332 -17.79 4.92 13.82
CA LEU A 332 -16.38 5.24 13.61
C LEU A 332 -15.90 6.36 14.56
N ARG A 333 -16.72 7.40 14.77
CA ARG A 333 -16.44 8.45 15.77
C ARG A 333 -16.37 7.89 17.18
N ARG A 334 -17.29 6.98 17.54
CA ARG A 334 -17.28 6.29 18.85
C ARG A 334 -16.00 5.48 19.05
N GLN A 335 -15.43 4.95 17.98
CA GLN A 335 -14.14 4.23 17.97
C GLN A 335 -12.91 5.17 17.88
N GLY A 336 -13.11 6.49 17.92
CA GLY A 336 -12.03 7.48 17.96
C GLY A 336 -11.60 8.04 16.59
N ALA A 337 -12.32 7.74 15.50
CA ALA A 337 -12.02 8.34 14.20
C ALA A 337 -12.38 9.83 14.17
N TYR A 338 -11.49 10.65 13.60
CA TYR A 338 -11.77 12.07 13.32
C TYR A 338 -12.49 12.22 11.98
N LEU A 339 -13.79 12.53 12.03
CA LEU A 339 -14.67 12.67 10.87
C LEU A 339 -15.47 13.99 10.99
N PRO A 340 -15.04 15.08 10.31
CA PRO A 340 -15.56 16.44 10.54
C PRO A 340 -16.91 16.76 9.89
N GLN A 341 -17.44 15.92 9.01
CA GLN A 341 -18.75 16.13 8.39
C GLN A 341 -19.88 16.21 9.43
N SER A 342 -21.02 16.83 9.14
CA SER A 342 -22.14 16.89 10.10
C SER A 342 -22.83 15.54 10.25
#